data_AF-A0A1M6IP56-F1
#
_entry.id   AF-A0A1M6IP56-F1
#
_cell.length_a   1.000
_cell.length_b   1.000
_cell.length_c   1.000
_cell.angle_alpha   90.00
_cell.angle_beta   90.00
_cell.angle_gamma   90.00
#
_symmetry.space_group_name_H-M   'P 1'
#
loop_
_entity.id
_entity.type
_entity.pdbx_description
1 polymer ?
#
loop_
_entity_poly.entity_id
_entity_poly.type
_entity_poly.pdbx_seq_one_letter_code
_entity_poly.pdbx_strand_id
1 'polypeptide(L)' 'MLSPHEVAALILVGSATDHHDLSHADLEALLERRLATFEQIAPNTRRVHLTEHGQAILQAVARYGLH' A
#
# COMPACT_ATOMS: atom_id res chain seq x y z
N MET A 1 -11.01 -4.48 9.61
CA MET A 1 -11.31 -3.30 8.76
C MET A 1 -10.01 -2.55 8.53
N LEU A 2 -9.86 -1.81 7.43
CA LEU A 2 -8.71 -0.92 7.24
C LEU A 2 -8.97 0.39 7.98
N SER A 3 -7.98 0.89 8.71
CA SER A 3 -8.00 2.22 9.30
C SER A 3 -7.84 3.29 8.22
N PRO A 4 -8.24 4.55 8.46
CA PRO A 4 -8.01 5.64 7.52
C PRO A 4 -6.54 5.79 7.09
N HIS A 5 -5.60 5.54 8.00
CA HIS A 5 -4.15 5.60 7.72
C HIS A 5 -3.70 4.44 6.84
N GLU A 6 -4.19 3.22 7.09
CA GLU A 6 -3.92 2.06 6.23
C GLU A 6 -4.48 2.27 4.81
N VAL A 7 -5.64 2.92 4.68
CA VAL A 7 -6.20 3.29 3.37
C VAL A 7 -5.35 4.35 2.67
N ALA A 8 -4.90 5.39 3.38
CA ALA A 8 -3.99 6.39 2.82
C ALA A 8 -2.68 5.75 2.36
N ALA A 9 -2.11 4.85 3.16
CA ALA A 9 -0.92 4.10 2.79
C ALA A 9 -1.13 3.23 1.54
N LEU A 10 -2.27 2.55 1.43
CA LEU A 10 -2.63 1.77 0.26
C LEU A 10 -2.68 2.62 -1.02
N ILE A 11 -3.26 3.83 -0.93
CA ILE A 11 -3.34 4.79 -2.04
C ILE A 11 -1.94 5.27 -2.42
N LEU A 12 -1.10 5.63 -1.45
CA LEU A 12 0.26 6.11 -1.68
C LEU A 12 1.13 5.05 -2.38
N VAL A 13 1.12 3.80 -1.89
CA VAL A 13 1.84 2.69 -2.54
C VAL A 13 1.31 2.44 -3.97
N GLY A 14 -0.02 2.49 -4.17
CA GLY A 14 -0.63 2.30 -5.48
C GLY A 14 -0.34 3.42 -6.49
N SER A 15 -0.11 4.64 -6.01
CA SER A 15 0.17 5.83 -6.83
C SER A 15 1.63 5.91 -7.33
N ALA A 16 2.49 4.98 -6.93
CA ALA A 16 3.93 5.01 -7.17
C ALA A 16 4.63 6.30 -6.67
N THR A 17 3.99 7.02 -5.74
CA THR A 17 4.57 8.18 -5.08
C THR A 17 5.73 7.74 -4.18
N ASP A 18 6.70 8.62 -3.99
CA ASP A 18 7.83 8.34 -3.13
C ASP A 18 7.35 7.95 -1.72
N HIS A 19 7.89 6.86 -1.19
CA HIS A 19 7.36 6.18 0.00
C HIS A 19 7.75 6.90 1.30
N HIS A 20 8.26 8.13 1.20
CA HIS A 20 8.80 8.89 2.32
C HIS A 20 7.73 9.30 3.33
N ASP A 21 6.49 9.49 2.88
CA ASP A 21 5.33 9.83 3.72
C ASP A 21 4.65 8.60 4.35
N LEU A 22 5.10 7.39 4.06
CA LEU A 22 4.53 6.17 4.63
C LEU A 22 5.13 5.89 6.01
N SER A 23 4.27 5.84 7.02
CA SER A 23 4.65 5.31 8.32
C SER A 23 5.05 3.83 8.21
N HIS A 24 6.12 3.45 8.90
CA HIS A 24 6.55 2.05 8.96
C HIS A 24 5.44 1.13 9.48
N ALA A 25 4.65 1.59 10.45
CA ALA A 25 3.55 0.83 11.04
C ALA A 25 2.40 0.56 10.05
N ASP A 26 2.06 1.56 9.23
CA ASP A 26 1.02 1.39 8.20
C ASP A 26 1.50 0.44 7.09
N LEU A 27 2.78 0.57 6.70
CA LEU A 27 3.38 -0.33 5.73
C LEU A 27 3.46 -1.76 6.25
N GLU A 28 3.87 -1.97 7.50
CA GLU A 28 3.88 -3.27 8.15
C GLU A 28 2.49 -3.90 8.16
N ALA A 29 1.46 -3.13 8.52
CA ALA A 29 0.09 -3.61 8.50
C ALA A 29 -0.39 -4.02 7.09
N LEU A 30 0.01 -3.30 6.03
CA LEU A 30 -0.27 -3.71 4.65
C LEU A 30 0.44 -5.03 4.26
N LEU A 31 1.66 -5.24 4.75
CA LEU A 31 2.43 -6.47 4.50
C LEU A 31 1.86 -7.66 5.27
N GLU A 32 1.54 -7.49 6.55
CA GLU A 32 0.89 -8.51 7.39
C GLU A 32 -0.42 -8.99 6.78
N ARG A 33 -1.19 -8.05 6.21
CA ARG A 33 -2.46 -8.33 5.53
C ARG A 33 -2.31 -8.78 4.07
N ARG A 34 -1.07 -8.91 3.57
CA ARG A 34 -0.75 -9.31 2.19
C ARG A 34 -1.36 -8.38 1.14
N LEU A 35 -1.57 -7.10 1.47
CA LEU A 35 -2.01 -6.06 0.55
C LEU A 35 -0.84 -5.44 -0.20
N ALA A 36 0.34 -5.47 0.40
CA ALA A 36 1.59 -5.05 -0.21
C ALA A 36 2.63 -6.17 -0.13
N THR A 37 3.67 -6.06 -0.94
CA THR A 37 4.85 -6.91 -0.92
C THR A 37 6.09 -6.07 -1.22
N PHE A 38 7.26 -6.58 -0.85
CA PHE A 38 8.53 -6.00 -1.27
C PHE A 38 9.00 -6.65 -2.57
N GLU A 39 9.37 -5.81 -3.53
CA GLU A 39 10.12 -6.20 -4.70
C GLU A 39 11.57 -5.74 -4.54
N GLN A 40 12.52 -6.66 -4.72
CA GLN A 40 13.94 -6.30 -4.73
C GLN A 40 14.30 -5.77 -6.12
N ILE A 41 14.54 -4.47 -6.22
CA ILE A 41 14.92 -3.80 -7.47
C ILE A 41 16.45 -3.78 -7.63
N ALA A 42 17.18 -3.74 -6.51
CA ALA A 42 18.64 -3.81 -6.49
C ALA A 42 19.10 -4.46 -5.16
N PRO A 43 20.38 -4.88 -5.04
CA PRO A 43 20.90 -5.49 -3.81
C PRO A 43 20.62 -4.67 -2.54
N ASN A 44 20.59 -3.34 -2.65
CA ASN A 44 20.35 -2.41 -1.54
C ASN A 44 19.06 -1.61 -1.69
N THR A 45 18.18 -1.98 -2.62
CA THR A 45 16.94 -1.24 -2.90
C THR A 45 15.78 -2.20 -2.98
N ARG A 46 14.87 -2.05 -2.02
CA ARG A 46 13.55 -2.70 -2.03
C ARG A 46 12.51 -1.63 -2.27
N ARG A 47 11.56 -1.91 -3.14
CA ARG A 47 10.39 -1.08 -3.34
C ARG A 47 9.17 -1.84 -2.88
N VAL A 48 8.21 -1.13 -2.30
CA VAL A 48 6.93 -1.71 -1.94
C VAL A 48 6.01 -1.61 -3.15
N HIS A 49 5.31 -2.70 -3.44
CA HIS A 49 4.27 -2.72 -4.47
C HIS A 49 3.02 -3.39 -3.91
N LEU A 50 1.85 -3.00 -4.41
CA LEU A 50 0.60 -3.68 -4.06
C LEU A 50 0.55 -5.07 -4.66
N THR A 51 0.02 -6.02 -3.89
CA THR A 51 -0.37 -7.33 -4.42
C THR A 51 -1.63 -7.20 -5.27
N GLU A 52 -2.01 -8.26 -5.99
CA GLU A 52 -3.30 -8.31 -6.69
C GLU A 52 -4.48 -8.06 -5.73
N HIS A 53 -4.37 -8.55 -4.49
CA HIS A 53 -5.37 -8.31 -3.46
C HIS A 53 -5.40 -6.84 -3.03
N GLY A 54 -4.24 -6.23 -2.79
CA GLY A 54 -4.14 -4.80 -2.48
C GLY A 54 -4.71 -3.92 -3.60
N GLN A 55 -4.46 -4.27 -4.86
CA GLN A 55 -5.02 -3.59 -6.03
C GLN A 55 -6.55 -3.68 -6.06
N ALA A 56 -7.12 -4.87 -5.80
CA ALA A 56 -8.57 -5.04 -5.74
C ALA A 56 -9.22 -4.19 -4.63
N ILE A 57 -8.58 -4.11 -3.46
CA ILE A 57 -9.04 -3.25 -2.37
C ILE A 57 -8.91 -1.77 -2.73
N LEU A 58 -7.81 -1.35 -3.34
CA LEU A 58 -7.62 0.02 -3.80
C LEU A 58 -8.71 0.43 -4.80
N GLN A 59 -9.05 -0.43 -5.74
CA GLN A 59 -10.16 -0.21 -6.68
C GLN A 59 -11.52 -0.12 -5.98
N ALA A 60 -11.75 -0.94 -4.95
CA ALA A 60 -12.98 -0.86 -4.15
C ALA A 60 -13.04 0.46 -3.37
N VAL A 61 -11.95 0.89 -2.74
CA VAL A 61 -11.86 2.20 -2.06
C VAL A 61 -12.15 3.33 -3.03
N ALA A 62 -11.53 3.34 -4.21
CA ALA A 62 -11.79 4.36 -5.23
C ALA A 62 -13.26 4.38 -5.71
N ARG A 63 -13.92 3.21 -5.72
CA ARG A 63 -15.32 3.08 -6.14
C ARG A 63 -16.33 3.47 -5.06
N TYR A 64 -16.00 3.24 -3.78
CA TYR A 64 -16.94 3.39 -2.65
C TYR A 64 -16.58 4.50 -1.66
N GLY A 65 -15.42 5.13 -1.82
CA GLY A 65 -14.82 6.00 -0.81
C GLY A 65 -14.18 7.25 -1.41
N LEU A 66 -14.98 8.08 -2.09
CA LEU A 66 -14.77 9.52 -2.28
C LEU A 66 -16.15 10.17 -2.57
N HIS A 67 -17.02 10.25 -1.57
CA HIS A 67 -18.24 11.07 -1.58
C HIS A 67 -18.43 11.76 -0.24
#